data_AF-A0ABD5Y563-F1
#
_entry.id   AF-A0ABD5Y563-F1
#
_cell.length_a   1.000
_cell.length_b   1.000
_cell.length_c   1.000
_cell.angle_alpha   90.00
_cell.angle_beta   90.00
_cell.angle_gamma   90.00
#
_symmetry.space_group_name_H-M   'P 1'
#
loop_
_entity.id
_entity.type
_entity.pdbx_description
1 polymer ?
#
loop_
_entity_poly.entity_id
_entity_poly.type
_entity_poly.pdbx_seq_one_letter_code
_entity_poly.pdbx_strand_id
1 'polypeptide(L)'
;MTRATRHRALSLAFGVVTGAGLWRLGTDPVLTIAAGLSVLVLGLVGGRLVRDRPDYTSAGGSWRDNRWSAAGQVFVMLVAFQAVFAVPVSLANQVGLHVVVLATFMIGYFLGGLDALERDSPESGGGQVDAAVSADD
;
A
#
# COMPACT_ATOMS: atom_id res chain seq x y z
N MET A 1 13.30 -21.39 7.72
CA MET A 1 13.23 -20.24 6.79
C MET A 1 13.03 -18.97 7.60
N THR A 2 13.75 -17.90 7.32
CA THR A 2 13.53 -16.60 8.00
C THR A 2 12.18 -16.02 7.61
N ARG A 3 11.53 -15.29 8.53
CA ARG A 3 10.21 -14.67 8.33
C ARG A 3 10.15 -13.82 7.05
N ALA A 4 11.23 -13.08 6.76
CA ALA A 4 11.36 -12.26 5.55
C ALA A 4 11.33 -13.08 4.25
N THR A 5 12.00 -14.24 4.20
CA THR A 5 12.00 -15.12 3.03
C THR A 5 10.61 -15.70 2.78
N ARG A 6 9.85 -16.01 3.84
CA ARG A 6 8.46 -16.47 3.72
C ARG A 6 7.55 -15.40 3.13
N HIS A 7 7.66 -14.14 3.56
CA HIS A 7 6.87 -13.05 2.99
C HIS A 7 7.17 -12.84 1.51
N ARG A 8 8.44 -12.79 1.11
CA ARG A 8 8.83 -12.66 -0.30
C ARG A 8 8.31 -13.81 -1.17
N ALA A 9 8.44 -15.04 -0.69
CA ALA A 9 7.94 -16.21 -1.39
C ALA A 9 6.42 -16.18 -1.54
N LEU A 10 5.69 -15.77 -0.51
CA LEU A 10 4.23 -15.60 -0.59
C LEU A 10 3.84 -14.47 -1.55
N SER A 11 4.52 -13.32 -1.52
CA SER A 11 4.26 -12.22 -2.45
C SER A 11 4.48 -12.65 -3.90
N LEU A 12 5.56 -13.41 -4.14
CA LEU A 12 5.84 -14.00 -5.45
C LEU A 12 4.75 -14.98 -5.87
N ALA A 13 4.36 -15.90 -4.97
CA ALA A 13 3.29 -16.85 -5.24
C ALA A 13 1.97 -16.13 -5.56
N PHE A 14 1.59 -15.10 -4.81
CA PHE A 14 0.38 -14.32 -5.07
C PHE A 14 0.44 -13.61 -6.42
N GLY A 15 1.53 -12.91 -6.74
CA GLY A 15 1.68 -12.25 -8.04
C GLY A 15 1.58 -13.23 -9.21
N VAL A 16 2.25 -14.39 -9.11
CA VAL A 16 2.21 -15.44 -10.13
C VAL A 16 0.82 -16.05 -10.25
N VAL A 17 0.15 -16.36 -9.14
CA VAL A 17 -1.21 -16.92 -9.13
C VAL A 17 -2.22 -15.93 -9.71
N THR A 18 -2.11 -14.64 -9.38
CA THR A 18 -2.97 -13.59 -9.96
C THR A 18 -2.77 -13.49 -11.46
N GLY A 19 -1.51 -13.42 -11.93
CA GLY A 19 -1.22 -13.39 -13.37
C GLY A 19 -1.72 -14.64 -14.09
N ALA A 20 -1.42 -15.84 -13.56
CA ALA A 20 -1.88 -17.09 -14.15
C ALA A 20 -3.42 -17.21 -14.18
N GLY A 21 -4.10 -16.71 -13.14
CA GLY A 21 -5.55 -16.66 -13.06
C GLY A 21 -6.16 -15.78 -14.15
N LEU A 22 -5.62 -14.57 -14.33
CA LEU A 22 -6.08 -13.63 -15.37
C LEU A 22 -5.77 -14.15 -16.78
N TRP A 23 -4.58 -14.74 -16.97
CA TRP A 23 -4.23 -15.40 -18.24
C TRP A 23 -5.26 -16.46 -18.63
N ARG A 24 -5.67 -17.29 -17.66
CA ARG A 24 -6.68 -18.34 -17.88
C ARG A 24 -8.07 -17.78 -18.21
N LEU A 25 -8.38 -16.56 -17.78
CA LEU A 25 -9.63 -15.86 -18.12
C LEU A 25 -9.59 -15.21 -19.51
N GLY A 26 -8.47 -15.27 -20.22
CA GLY A 26 -8.30 -14.63 -21.53
C GLY A 26 -8.06 -13.13 -21.44
N THR A 27 -7.54 -12.64 -20.31
CA THR A 27 -7.12 -11.25 -20.16
C THR A 27 -5.94 -10.94 -21.09
N ASP A 28 -5.85 -9.70 -21.56
CA ASP A 28 -4.73 -9.21 -22.35
C ASP A 28 -3.36 -9.53 -21.68
N PRO A 29 -2.34 -9.95 -22.44
CA PRO A 29 -1.03 -10.32 -21.88
C PRO A 29 -0.36 -9.21 -21.07
N VAL A 30 -0.43 -7.96 -21.53
CA VAL A 30 0.20 -6.82 -20.86
C VAL A 30 -0.50 -6.54 -19.54
N LEU A 31 -1.84 -6.57 -19.55
CA LEU A 31 -2.64 -6.36 -18.35
C LEU A 31 -2.44 -7.47 -17.32
N THR A 32 -2.32 -8.71 -17.78
CA THR A 32 -2.02 -9.88 -16.94
C THR A 32 -0.69 -9.70 -16.19
N ILE A 33 0.36 -9.27 -16.91
CA ILE A 33 1.67 -9.01 -16.32
C ILE A 33 1.59 -7.84 -15.33
N ALA A 34 0.91 -6.75 -15.70
CA ALA A 34 0.75 -5.58 -14.84
C ALA A 34 0.02 -5.94 -13.52
N ALA A 35 -1.04 -6.74 -13.59
CA ALA A 35 -1.78 -7.20 -12.42
C ALA A 35 -0.96 -8.15 -11.53
N GLY A 36 -0.21 -9.08 -12.12
CA GLY A 36 0.67 -9.96 -11.36
C GLY A 36 1.78 -9.19 -10.65
N LEU A 37 2.41 -8.23 -11.33
CA LEU A 37 3.45 -7.38 -10.76
C LEU A 37 2.90 -6.45 -9.67
N SER A 38 1.73 -5.86 -9.86
CA SER A 38 1.13 -4.98 -8.85
C SER A 38 0.81 -5.75 -7.56
N VAL A 39 0.27 -6.96 -7.66
CA VAL A 39 0.01 -7.83 -6.48
C VAL A 39 1.32 -8.28 -5.81
N LEU A 40 2.36 -8.60 -6.59
CA LEU A 40 3.69 -8.89 -6.06
C LEU A 40 4.22 -7.72 -5.23
N VAL A 41 4.24 -6.51 -5.81
CA VAL A 41 4.74 -5.31 -5.14
C VAL A 41 3.90 -5.00 -3.90
N LEU A 42 2.58 -5.10 -3.98
CA LEU A 42 1.68 -4.95 -2.84
C LEU A 42 2.04 -5.93 -1.72
N GLY A 43 2.26 -7.20 -2.05
CA GLY A 43 2.66 -8.22 -1.09
C GLY A 43 4.00 -7.91 -0.43
N LEU A 44 4.97 -7.39 -1.18
CA LEU A 44 6.29 -7.01 -0.65
C LEU A 44 6.19 -5.80 0.28
N VAL A 45 5.44 -4.77 -0.12
CA VAL A 45 5.23 -3.56 0.69
C VAL A 45 4.43 -3.88 1.95
N GLY A 46 3.32 -4.61 1.83
CA GLY A 46 2.52 -5.05 2.98
C GLY A 46 3.32 -5.97 3.92
N GLY A 47 4.14 -6.88 3.37
CA GLY A 47 5.04 -7.72 4.15
C GLY A 47 6.10 -6.92 4.91
N ARG A 48 6.65 -5.86 4.31
CA ARG A 48 7.57 -4.92 4.98
C ARG A 48 6.86 -4.18 6.11
N LEU A 49 5.67 -3.65 5.86
CA LEU A 49 4.88 -2.93 6.85
C LEU A 49 4.57 -3.79 8.09
N VAL A 50 4.07 -5.01 7.88
CA VAL A 50 3.78 -5.95 8.99
C VAL A 50 5.04 -6.35 9.77
N ARG A 51 6.20 -6.34 9.12
CA ARG A 51 7.48 -6.67 9.76
C ARG A 51 8.03 -5.50 10.57
N ASP A 52 8.06 -4.31 9.98
CA ASP A 52 8.78 -3.16 10.51
C ASP A 52 7.90 -2.32 11.46
N ARG A 53 6.57 -2.35 11.29
CA ARG A 53 5.60 -1.58 12.09
C ARG A 53 4.28 -2.36 12.28
N PRO A 54 4.27 -3.45 13.08
CA PRO A 54 3.05 -4.24 13.32
C PRO A 54 1.89 -3.39 13.89
N ASP A 55 2.22 -2.35 14.65
CA ASP A 55 1.27 -1.45 15.29
C ASP A 55 0.53 -0.55 14.30
N TYR A 56 1.03 -0.38 13.07
CA TYR A 56 0.35 0.40 12.03
C TYR A 56 -1.01 -0.20 11.63
N THR A 57 -1.17 -1.52 11.78
CA THR A 57 -2.48 -2.19 11.58
C THR A 57 -3.44 -2.04 12.76
N SER A 58 -2.95 -1.52 13.88
CA SER A 58 -3.64 -1.39 15.16
C SER A 58 -4.14 0.04 15.35
N ALA A 59 -5.17 0.44 14.61
CA ALA A 59 -6.04 1.64 14.78
C ALA A 59 -5.65 2.73 15.81
N GLY A 60 -4.40 3.23 15.79
CA GLY A 60 -3.87 4.12 16.84
C GLY A 60 -4.16 5.61 16.63
N GLY A 61 -4.83 5.96 15.52
CA GLY A 61 -5.12 7.35 15.16
C GLY A 61 -6.52 7.80 15.58
N SER A 62 -6.65 9.05 16.03
CA SER A 62 -7.94 9.71 16.23
C SER A 62 -8.67 9.81 14.87
N TRP A 63 -9.87 9.23 14.79
CA TRP A 63 -10.71 9.27 13.58
C TRP A 63 -10.96 10.71 13.08
N ARG A 64 -10.98 11.68 14.01
CA ARG A 64 -11.23 13.09 13.71
C ARG A 64 -10.14 13.71 12.82
N ASP A 65 -8.92 13.22 12.94
CA ASP A 65 -7.76 13.73 12.20
C ASP A 65 -7.64 13.05 10.83
N ASN A 66 -8.04 11.78 10.73
CA ASN A 66 -7.91 10.98 9.50
C ASN A 66 -9.15 10.99 8.59
N ARG A 67 -10.29 11.54 9.03
CA ARG A 67 -11.57 11.49 8.28
C ARG A 67 -11.49 12.04 6.85
N TRP A 68 -10.72 13.10 6.61
CA TRP A 68 -10.60 13.71 5.29
C TRP A 68 -9.71 12.90 4.34
N SER A 69 -8.63 12.34 4.88
CA SER A 69 -7.78 11.40 4.13
C SER A 69 -8.56 10.14 3.75
N ALA A 70 -9.31 9.57 4.70
CA ALA A 70 -10.16 8.40 4.47
C ALA A 70 -11.28 8.68 3.44
N ALA A 71 -11.95 9.83 3.56
CA ALA A 71 -12.98 10.23 2.60
C ALA A 71 -12.41 10.45 1.18
N GLY A 72 -11.25 11.11 1.07
CA GLY A 72 -10.55 11.30 -0.20
C GLY A 72 -10.11 9.99 -0.83
N GLN A 73 -9.60 9.05 -0.02
CA GLN A 73 -9.24 7.70 -0.43
C GLN A 73 -10.44 6.93 -0.99
N VAL A 74 -11.58 6.94 -0.30
CA VAL A 74 -12.82 6.33 -0.78
C VAL A 74 -13.29 6.98 -2.07
N PHE A 75 -13.26 8.31 -2.15
CA PHE A 75 -13.65 9.04 -3.35
C PHE A 75 -12.80 8.67 -4.57
N VAL A 76 -11.46 8.70 -4.44
CA VAL A 76 -10.53 8.32 -5.52
C VAL A 76 -10.79 6.89 -5.98
N MET A 77 -11.02 5.98 -5.04
CA MET A 77 -11.28 4.58 -5.35
C MET A 77 -12.59 4.38 -6.10
N LEU A 78 -13.67 5.04 -5.66
CA LEU A 78 -14.97 4.99 -6.34
C LEU A 78 -14.87 5.56 -7.75
N VAL A 79 -14.22 6.71 -7.93
CA VAL A 79 -14.04 7.32 -9.25
C VAL A 79 -13.22 6.41 -10.17
N ALA A 80 -12.13 5.81 -9.68
CA ALA A 80 -11.32 4.90 -10.46
C ALA A 80 -12.10 3.65 -10.90
N PHE A 81 -12.91 3.07 -10.01
CA PHE A 81 -13.75 1.91 -10.34
C PHE A 81 -14.83 2.28 -11.36
N GLN A 82 -15.50 3.41 -11.19
CA GLN A 82 -16.48 3.91 -12.16
C GLN A 82 -15.83 4.16 -13.53
N ALA A 83 -14.62 4.70 -13.56
CA ALA A 83 -13.87 4.87 -14.81
C ALA A 83 -13.61 3.52 -15.49
N VAL A 84 -13.20 2.49 -14.76
CA VAL A 84 -13.02 1.14 -15.32
C VAL A 84 -14.35 0.55 -15.81
N PHE A 85 -15.47 0.82 -15.13
CA PHE A 85 -16.80 0.40 -15.58
C PHE A 85 -17.26 1.09 -16.87
N ALA A 86 -16.85 2.34 -17.09
CA ALA A 86 -17.23 3.11 -18.28
C ALA A 86 -16.46 2.70 -19.54
N VAL A 87 -15.31 2.01 -19.42
CA VAL A 87 -14.49 1.62 -20.56
C VAL A 87 -15.08 0.35 -21.21
N PRO A 88 -15.31 0.34 -22.55
CA PRO A 88 -15.86 -0.81 -23.26
C PRO A 88 -14.77 -1.87 -23.51
N VAL A 89 -14.46 -2.66 -22.49
CA VAL A 89 -13.53 -3.80 -22.56
C VAL A 89 -14.24 -5.10 -22.23
N SER A 90 -13.61 -6.23 -22.57
CA SER A 90 -14.08 -7.54 -22.13
C SER A 90 -14.11 -7.64 -20.61
N LEU A 91 -15.03 -8.44 -20.06
CA LEU A 91 -15.14 -8.67 -18.62
C LEU A 91 -13.80 -9.13 -18.00
N ALA A 92 -13.05 -10.00 -18.70
CA ALA A 92 -11.74 -10.47 -18.26
C ALA A 92 -10.71 -9.33 -18.13
N ASN A 93 -10.70 -8.38 -19.07
CA ASN A 93 -9.86 -7.19 -18.98
C ASN A 93 -10.35 -6.23 -17.91
N GLN A 94 -11.66 -6.11 -17.73
CA GLN A 94 -12.24 -5.29 -16.67
C GLN A 94 -11.82 -5.78 -15.29
N VAL A 95 -11.85 -7.09 -15.04
CA VAL A 95 -11.37 -7.69 -13.79
C VAL A 95 -9.87 -7.39 -13.58
N GLY A 96 -9.05 -7.58 -14.62
CA GLY A 96 -7.62 -7.26 -14.56
C GLY A 96 -7.35 -5.80 -14.20
N LEU A 97 -8.11 -4.86 -14.79
CA LEU A 97 -8.00 -3.44 -14.48
C LEU A 97 -8.37 -3.12 -13.03
N HIS A 98 -9.44 -3.73 -12.49
CA HIS A 98 -9.81 -3.55 -11.09
C HIS A 98 -8.72 -4.07 -10.13
N VAL A 99 -8.09 -5.21 -10.46
CA VAL A 99 -6.97 -5.75 -9.69
C VAL A 99 -5.80 -4.77 -9.69
N VAL A 100 -5.43 -4.23 -10.86
CA VAL A 100 -4.35 -3.24 -10.96
C VAL A 100 -4.67 -1.99 -10.15
N VAL A 101 -5.86 -1.41 -10.31
CA VAL A 101 -6.28 -0.20 -9.59
C VAL A 101 -6.26 -0.40 -8.08
N LEU A 102 -6.84 -1.50 -7.59
CA LEU A 102 -6.86 -1.80 -6.17
C LEU A 102 -5.45 -2.00 -5.61
N ALA A 103 -4.60 -2.75 -6.33
CA ALA A 103 -3.25 -3.02 -5.88
C ALA A 103 -2.38 -1.76 -5.83
N THR A 104 -2.42 -0.92 -6.87
CA THR A 104 -1.65 0.34 -6.90
C THR A 104 -2.12 1.33 -5.85
N PHE A 105 -3.44 1.44 -5.65
CA PHE A 105 -4.02 2.24 -4.58
C PHE A 105 -3.51 1.80 -3.20
N MET A 106 -3.53 0.48 -2.93
CA MET A 106 -3.04 -0.08 -1.67
C MET A 106 -1.53 0.08 -1.47
N ILE A 107 -0.74 -0.02 -2.54
CA ILE A 107 0.70 0.28 -2.49
C ILE A 107 0.91 1.73 -2.05
N GLY A 108 0.22 2.68 -2.69
CA GLY A 108 0.30 4.10 -2.33
C GLY A 108 -0.13 4.37 -0.89
N TYR A 109 -1.22 3.72 -0.45
CA TYR A 109 -1.69 3.80 0.94
C TYR A 109 -0.63 3.35 1.94
N PHE A 110 0.02 2.19 1.72
CA PHE A 110 1.04 1.69 2.62
C PHE A 110 2.33 2.50 2.58
N LEU A 111 2.78 2.94 1.39
CA LEU A 111 3.98 3.75 1.27
C LEU A 111 3.80 5.14 1.90
N GLY A 112 2.67 5.80 1.66
CA GLY A 112 2.36 7.09 2.30
C GLY A 112 2.22 6.96 3.81
N GLY A 113 1.66 5.84 4.28
CA GLY A 113 1.61 5.49 5.69
C GLY A 113 2.97 5.36 6.36
N LEU A 114 3.88 4.63 5.70
CA LEU A 114 5.25 4.45 6.18
C LEU A 114 6.02 5.77 6.21
N ASP A 115 5.91 6.59 5.17
CA ASP A 115 6.55 7.92 5.09
C ASP A 115 6.05 8.85 6.21
N ALA A 116 4.75 8.86 6.50
CA ALA A 116 4.21 9.62 7.62
C ALA A 116 4.76 9.15 8.98
N LEU A 117 4.83 7.83 9.21
CA LEU A 117 5.40 7.27 10.45
C LEU A 117 6.91 7.54 10.61
N GLU A 118 7.66 7.54 9.51
CA GLU A 118 9.09 7.85 9.52
C GLU A 118 9.32 9.33 9.87
N ARG A 119 8.46 10.24 9.42
CA ARG A 119 8.50 11.67 9.78
C ARG A 119 8.16 11.95 11.24
N ASP A 120 7.23 11.20 11.82
CA ASP A 120 6.79 11.40 13.21
C ASP A 120 7.70 10.71 14.24
N SER A 121 8.73 9.96 13.82
CA SER A 121 9.66 9.30 14.74
C SER A 121 10.66 10.32 15.33
N PRO A 122 10.70 10.53 16.66
CA PRO A 122 11.43 11.63 17.31
C PRO A 122 12.97 11.51 17.29
N GLU A 123 13.56 10.51 16.64
CA GLU A 123 15.02 10.37 16.50
C GLU A 123 15.64 11.39 15.54
N SER A 124 14.83 12.21 14.85
CA SER A 124 15.29 13.38 14.10
C SER A 124 15.29 14.68 14.94
N GLY A 125 15.12 14.58 16.26
CA GLY A 125 15.15 15.67 17.24
C GLY A 125 16.53 15.99 17.80
N GLY A 126 17.59 15.91 16.99
CA GLY A 126 18.92 16.39 17.36
C GLY A 126 19.00 17.92 17.32
N GLY A 127 18.35 18.58 18.28
CA GLY A 127 18.34 20.05 18.31
C GLY A 127 17.46 20.70 19.37
N GLN A 128 17.06 19.99 20.44
CA GLN A 128 16.65 20.68 21.66
C GLN A 128 17.92 20.97 22.47
N VAL A 129 18.53 22.12 22.18
CA VAL A 129 19.52 22.73 23.06
C VAL A 129 18.78 23.09 24.34
N ASP A 130 18.79 22.17 25.30
CA ASP A 130 18.63 22.48 26.71
C ASP A 130 19.81 23.38 27.11
N ALA A 131 19.70 24.67 26.81
CA ALA A 131 20.47 25.70 27.49
C ALA A 131 19.78 26.01 28.82
N ALA A 132 19.67 24.99 29.66
CA ALA A 132 19.58 25.17 31.09
C ALA A 132 21.00 25.51 31.58
N VAL A 133 21.35 26.80 31.55
CA VAL A 133 22.36 27.33 32.46
C VAL A 133 21.61 27.97 33.61
N SER A 134 21.64 27.27 34.75
CA SER A 134 21.29 27.80 36.06
C SER A 134 22.16 29.00 36.44
N ALA A 135 21.56 29.85 37.26
CA ALA A 135 22.12 31.05 37.88
C ALA A 135 23.47 30.85 38.59
N ASP A 136 24.33 31.87 38.51
CA ASP A 136 25.05 32.45 39.65
C ASP A 136 25.70 33.81 39.26
N ASP A 137 25.58 34.77 40.18
CA ASP A 137 26.21 36.09 40.37
C ASP A 137 26.11 37.23 39.32
#